data_AF-A0A4Q1UJU5-F1
#
_entry.id   AF-A0A4Q1UJU5-F1
#
_cell.length_a   1.000
_cell.length_b   1.000
_cell.length_c   1.000
_cell.angle_alpha   90.00
_cell.angle_beta   90.00
_cell.angle_gamma   90.00
#
_symmetry.space_group_name_H-M   'P 1'
#
loop_
_entity.id
_entity.type
_entity.pdbx_description
1 polymer ?
#
loop_
_entity_poly.entity_id
_entity_poly.type
_entity_poly.pdbx_seq_one_letter_code
_entity_poly.pdbx_strand_id
1 'polypeptide(L)' 'MRTTIAIDDELFAKAQEFAGVSEKSAVVREALKAFVEREAARRLARMGGTEPRAKAPPRRRPK' A
#
# COMPACT_ATOMS: atom_id res chain seq x y z
N MET A 1 -18.73 -7.83 -2.15
CA MET A 1 -19.71 -6.72 -2.22
C MET A 1 -19.72 -6.19 -3.65
N ARG A 2 -20.89 -5.96 -4.25
CA ARG A 2 -21.01 -5.33 -5.58
C ARG A 2 -21.48 -3.90 -5.36
N THR A 3 -20.72 -2.93 -5.86
CA THR A 3 -20.97 -1.50 -5.62
C THR A 3 -20.69 -0.75 -6.90
N THR A 4 -21.51 0.26 -7.20
CA THR A 4 -21.29 1.19 -8.31
C THR A 4 -20.69 2.47 -7.74
N ILE A 5 -19.58 2.95 -8.31
CA ILE A 5 -18.84 4.11 -7.84
C ILE A 5 -18.49 4.95 -9.06
N ALA A 6 -18.60 6.27 -8.96
CA ALA A 6 -18.10 7.18 -10.00
C ALA A 6 -16.58 7.35 -9.83
N ILE A 7 -15.82 7.17 -10.91
CA ILE A 7 -14.36 7.31 -10.95
C ILE A 7 -14.03 8.14 -12.18
N ASP A 8 -13.02 9.00 -12.06
CA ASP A 8 -12.47 9.75 -13.18
C ASP A 8 -11.81 8.79 -14.21
N ASP A 9 -12.24 8.90 -15.47
CA ASP A 9 -11.81 7.99 -16.54
C ASP A 9 -10.33 8.15 -16.89
N GLU A 10 -9.79 9.38 -16.84
CA GLU A 10 -8.37 9.62 -17.13
C GLU A 10 -7.48 9.03 -16.04
N LEU A 11 -7.88 9.20 -14.78
CA LEU A 11 -7.17 8.63 -13.64
C LEU A 11 -7.20 7.09 -13.70
N PHE A 12 -8.35 6.51 -14.05
CA PHE A 12 -8.49 5.07 -14.16
C PHE A 12 -7.65 4.50 -15.29
N ALA A 13 -7.65 5.15 -16.47
CA ALA A 13 -6.82 4.75 -17.61
C ALA A 13 -5.32 4.75 -17.26
N LYS A 14 -4.84 5.81 -16.59
CA LYS A 14 -3.45 5.87 -16.09
C LYS A 14 -3.16 4.72 -15.13
N ALA A 15 -4.07 4.45 -14.18
CA ALA A 15 -3.90 3.36 -13.24
C ALA A 15 -3.79 1.99 -13.95
N GLN A 16 -4.58 1.74 -15.00
CA GLN A 16 -4.49 0.53 -15.80
C GLN A 16 -3.15 0.41 -16.53
N GLU A 17 -2.68 1.50 -17.12
CA GLU A 17 -1.39 1.56 -17.83
C GLU A 17 -0.22 1.27 -16.87
N PHE A 18 -0.17 1.96 -15.74
CA PHE A 18 0.91 1.79 -14.75
C PHE A 18 0.84 0.44 -14.03
N ALA A 19 -0.35 -0.10 -13.77
CA ALA A 19 -0.49 -1.41 -13.15
C ALA A 19 -0.23 -2.56 -14.13
N GLY A 20 -0.31 -2.33 -15.44
CA GLY A 20 -0.25 -3.38 -16.46
C GLY A 20 -1.45 -4.33 -16.43
N VAL A 21 -2.60 -3.86 -15.93
CA VAL A 21 -3.79 -4.69 -15.70
C VAL A 21 -4.97 -4.18 -16.53
N SER A 22 -5.48 -5.05 -17.40
CA SER A 22 -6.63 -4.75 -18.27
C SER A 22 -7.97 -4.91 -17.57
N GLU A 23 -8.05 -5.75 -16.54
CA GLU A 23 -9.29 -6.01 -15.83
C GLU A 23 -9.62 -4.89 -14.83
N LYS A 24 -10.77 -4.23 -15.02
CA LYS A 24 -11.20 -3.10 -14.19
C LYS A 24 -11.29 -3.46 -12.70
N SER A 25 -11.79 -4.66 -12.40
CA SER A 25 -11.97 -5.13 -11.02
C SER A 25 -10.63 -5.33 -10.30
N ALA A 26 -9.61 -5.76 -11.03
CA ALA A 26 -8.27 -5.99 -10.51
C ALA A 26 -7.57 -4.67 -10.20
N VAL A 27 -7.72 -3.64 -11.05
CA VAL A 27 -7.19 -2.29 -10.78
C VAL A 27 -7.79 -1.69 -9.51
N VAL A 28 -9.11 -1.81 -9.32
CA VAL A 28 -9.77 -1.34 -8.10
C VAL A 28 -9.28 -2.11 -6.86
N ARG A 29 -9.08 -3.43 -6.98
CA ARG A 29 -8.57 -4.26 -5.89
C ARG A 29 -7.15 -3.85 -5.47
N GLU A 30 -6.25 -3.64 -6.43
CA GLU A 30 -4.89 -3.21 -6.14
C GLU A 30 -4.84 -1.78 -5.59
N ALA A 31 -5.68 -0.88 -6.10
CA ALA A 31 -5.81 0.47 -5.55
C ALA A 31 -6.22 0.47 -4.06
N LEU A 32 -7.18 -0.39 -3.69
CA LEU A 32 -7.61 -0.55 -2.30
C LEU A 32 -6.53 -1.15 -1.41
N LYS A 33 -5.80 -2.16 -1.90
CA LYS A 33 -4.65 -2.73 -1.15
C LYS A 33 -3.58 -1.67 -0.91
N ALA A 34 -3.15 -0.96 -1.96
CA ALA A 34 -2.16 0.10 -1.87
C ALA A 34 -2.62 1.23 -0.92
N PHE A 35 -3.91 1.56 -0.91
CA PHE A 35 -4.47 2.52 0.04
C PHE A 35 -4.33 2.03 1.49
N VAL A 36 -4.70 0.77 1.77
CA VAL A 36 -4.56 0.17 3.10
C VAL A 36 -3.11 0.14 3.53
N GLU A 37 -2.19 -0.31 2.68
CA GLU A 37 -0.76 -0.34 2.96
C GLU A 37 -0.21 1.05 3.29
N ARG A 38 -0.60 2.07 2.52
CA ARG A 38 -0.19 3.46 2.75
C ARG A 38 -0.72 4.01 4.07
N GLU A 39 -1.97 3.76 4.42
CA GLU A 39 -2.53 4.20 5.71
C GLU A 39 -1.96 3.40 6.89
N ALA A 40 -1.72 2.10 6.71
CA ALA A 40 -1.04 1.27 7.70
C ALA A 40 0.39 1.79 7.93
N ALA A 41 1.14 2.09 6.87
CA ALA A 41 2.46 2.70 6.96
C ALA A 41 2.42 4.06 7.65
N ARG A 42 1.46 4.94 7.31
CA ARG A 42 1.27 6.23 8.01
C ARG A 42 0.97 6.02 9.50
N ARG A 43 0.10 5.07 9.84
CA ARG A 43 -0.26 4.75 11.22
C ARG A 43 0.94 4.17 11.97
N LEU A 44 1.69 3.25 11.37
CA LEU A 44 2.91 2.67 11.93
C LEU A 44 3.99 3.74 12.14
N ALA A 45 4.20 4.64 11.18
CA ALA A 45 5.12 5.77 11.33
C ALA A 45 4.73 6.68 12.51
N ARG A 46 3.43 6.96 12.70
CA ARG A 46 2.93 7.70 13.87
C ARG A 46 3.09 6.92 15.17
N MET A 47 2.93 5.60 15.14
CA MET A 47 3.09 4.70 16.29
C MET A 47 4.55 4.34 16.60
N GLY A 48 5.50 4.67 15.71
CA GLY A 48 6.79 3.97 15.58
C GLY A 48 7.98 4.79 15.08
N GLY A 49 7.83 6.09 14.86
CA GLY A 49 8.89 7.05 15.21
C GLY A 49 9.03 7.23 16.74
N THR A 50 8.46 6.32 17.54
CA THR A 50 8.35 6.35 19.01
C THR A 50 9.52 5.69 19.74
N GLU A 51 10.27 4.80 19.06
CA GLU A 51 11.60 4.37 19.48
C GLU A 51 12.68 4.89 18.50
N PRO A 52 12.90 6.21 18.40
CA PRO A 52 13.97 6.78 17.55
C PRO A 52 15.38 6.35 18.01
N ARG A 53 15.47 5.69 19.17
CA ARG A 53 16.69 5.15 19.76
C ARG A 53 16.74 3.61 19.75
N ALA A 54 15.82 2.94 19.06
CA ALA A 54 15.85 1.48 18.91
C ALA A 54 17.20 1.06 18.35
N LYS A 55 17.92 0.20 19.08
CA LYS A 55 19.18 -0.39 18.63
C LYS A 55 18.92 -1.81 18.15
N ALA A 56 19.42 -2.13 16.97
CA ALA A 56 19.37 -3.50 16.45
C ALA A 56 20.05 -4.47 17.44
N PRO A 57 19.49 -5.66 17.67
CA PRO A 57 20.10 -6.65 18.54
C PRO A 57 21.44 -7.15 17.98
N PRO A 58 22.36 -7.65 18.82
CA PRO A 58 23.64 -8.18 18.35
C PRO A 58 23.44 -9.30 17.33
N ARG A 59 24.21 -9.28 16.23
CA ARG A 59 24.20 -10.40 15.26
C ARG A 59 24.70 -11.66 15.96
N ARG A 60 23.89 -12.73 15.95
CA ARG A 60 24.38 -14.07 16.31
C ARG A 60 25.44 -14.49 15.30
N ARG A 61 26.69 -14.61 15.74
CA ARG A 61 27.76 -15.25 14.97
C ARG A 61 27.86 -16.72 15.42
N PRO A 62 27.84 -17.70 14.50
CA PRO A 62 28.21 -19.06 14.85
C PRO A 62 29.67 -19.09 15.32
N LYS A 63 29.97 -20.01 16.25
CA LYS A 63 31.35 -20.32 16.64
C LYS A 63 32.09 -21.01 15.50
#